data_AF-A0A482RFD5-F1
#
_entry.id   AF-A0A482RFD5-F1
#
_cell.length_a   1.000
_cell.length_b   1.000
_cell.length_c   1.000
_cell.angle_alpha   90.00
_cell.angle_beta   90.00
_cell.angle_gamma   90.00
#
_symmetry.space_group_name_H-M   'P 1'
#
loop_
_entity.id
_entity.type
_entity.pdbx_description
1 polymer ?
#
loop_
_entity_poly.entity_id
_entity_poly.type
_entity_poly.pdbx_seq_one_letter_code
_entity_poly.pdbx_strand_id
1 'polypeptide(L)'
;MIRIGIFFFAAITGVYGVLVLLPINLRNGISNATPGGSTDFNVLGIAAVPAASSMLWAHAVSVYVFSLSLCWLLMNSYRRYLPLRYAYLAVPQPARYSCVMVNLPPTVIDDTSLYKLANSLYPGQVHSVCLFTKTGKVLSAFEERQALVQKLKGLRATNEKRFHVSRIRAQQDFSGGLRGTCRWLFFNCCARTRYLFGVGPPVRQVSGIETPRMRRSSTRDSGAHEAVNVPSSTRMVDDETVRAQTFVPWWNFFSPRRDAVEYFEGKLQKLDRKLLYLRAVGTSRLPAAVWSRFKSTSAGNDALLALSPRWDATNATGAAARVGTPMPVRGNAASTARSMVS
;
A
#
# COMPACT_ATOMS: atom_id res chain seq x y z
N MET A 1 7.46 -14.19 -12.19
CA MET A 1 8.21 -13.92 -13.43
C MET A 1 9.72 -14.07 -13.25
N ILE A 2 10.33 -13.49 -12.21
CA ILE A 2 11.80 -13.58 -11.97
C ILE A 2 12.33 -15.03 -11.98
N ARG A 3 11.64 -15.98 -11.33
CA ARG A 3 12.04 -17.40 -11.32
C ARG A 3 12.14 -18.05 -12.71
N ILE A 4 11.27 -17.65 -13.64
CA ILE A 4 11.24 -18.19 -15.01
C ILE A 4 12.41 -17.61 -15.81
N GLY A 5 12.69 -16.31 -15.65
CA GLY A 5 13.84 -15.66 -16.25
C GLY A 5 15.16 -16.29 -15.79
N ILE A 6 15.33 -16.50 -14.48
CA ILE A 6 16.53 -17.15 -13.93
C ILE A 6 16.71 -18.55 -14.52
N PHE A 7 15.64 -19.34 -14.60
CA PHE A 7 15.73 -20.68 -15.17
C PHE A 7 16.13 -20.65 -16.65
N PHE A 8 15.53 -19.77 -17.46
CA PHE A 8 15.87 -19.62 -18.88
C PHE A 8 17.33 -19.20 -19.08
N PHE A 9 17.74 -18.10 -18.43
CA PHE A 9 19.07 -17.53 -18.62
C PHE A 9 20.17 -18.39 -18.01
N ALA A 10 19.96 -18.99 -16.83
CA ALA A 10 20.99 -19.79 -16.18
C ALA A 10 21.08 -21.21 -16.76
N ALA A 11 19.94 -21.89 -16.94
CA ALA A 11 19.94 -23.31 -17.29
C ALA A 11 20.03 -23.57 -18.79
N ILE A 12 19.38 -22.77 -19.63
CA ILE A 12 19.33 -23.01 -21.09
C ILE A 12 20.40 -22.15 -21.78
N THR A 13 20.29 -20.83 -21.67
CA THR A 13 21.22 -19.92 -22.36
C THR A 13 22.63 -19.99 -21.77
N GLY A 14 22.76 -20.05 -20.44
CA GLY A 14 24.05 -20.12 -19.75
C GLY A 14 24.80 -21.40 -20.07
N VAL A 15 24.16 -22.56 -19.89
CA VAL A 15 24.79 -23.86 -20.18
C VAL A 15 25.13 -24.01 -21.66
N TYR A 16 24.20 -23.70 -22.57
CA TYR A 16 24.46 -23.77 -24.01
C TYR A 16 25.53 -22.77 -24.45
N GLY A 17 25.48 -21.54 -23.93
CA GLY A 17 26.45 -20.49 -24.23
C GLY A 17 27.86 -20.87 -23.80
N VAL A 18 28.03 -21.43 -22.61
CA VAL A 18 29.34 -21.85 -22.07
C VAL A 18 29.86 -23.14 -22.74
N LEU A 19 28.99 -24.12 -23.01
CA LEU A 19 29.41 -25.41 -23.56
C LEU A 19 29.58 -25.42 -25.08
N VAL A 20 28.81 -24.62 -25.82
CA VAL A 20 28.79 -24.66 -27.30
C VAL A 20 29.39 -23.39 -27.88
N LEU A 21 28.84 -22.22 -27.55
CA LEU A 21 29.23 -20.96 -28.20
C LEU A 21 30.61 -20.47 -27.75
N LEU A 22 30.93 -20.60 -26.47
CA LEU A 22 32.20 -20.16 -25.90
C LEU A 22 33.42 -20.89 -26.51
N PRO A 23 33.48 -22.24 -26.59
CA PRO A 23 34.63 -22.91 -27.20
C PRO A 23 34.72 -22.65 -28.71
N ILE A 24 33.59 -22.50 -29.42
CA ILE A 24 33.58 -22.16 -30.85
C ILE A 24 34.19 -20.76 -31.07
N ASN A 25 33.78 -19.78 -30.26
CA ASN A 25 34.27 -18.42 -30.42
C ASN A 25 35.72 -18.25 -29.97
N LEU A 26 36.12 -18.89 -28.86
CA LEU A 26 37.51 -18.83 -28.37
C LEU A 26 38.50 -19.47 -29.35
N ARG A 27 38.16 -20.63 -29.92
CA ARG A 27 39.04 -21.33 -30.87
C ARG A 27 39.34 -20.46 -32.10
N ASN A 28 38.34 -19.76 -32.63
CA ASN A 28 38.47 -18.93 -33.83
C ASN A 28 39.04 -17.54 -33.54
N GLY A 29 38.71 -16.99 -32.37
CA GLY A 29 39.21 -15.69 -31.94
C GLY A 29 40.71 -15.71 -31.66
N ILE A 30 41.26 -16.81 -31.12
CA ILE A 30 42.71 -16.96 -30.88
C ILE A 30 43.48 -17.13 -32.21
N SER A 31 42.93 -17.86 -33.18
CA SER A 31 43.61 -18.07 -34.47
C SER A 31 43.67 -16.83 -35.35
N ASN A 32 42.74 -15.89 -35.15
CA ASN A 32 42.62 -14.66 -35.94
C ASN A 32 43.20 -13.43 -35.19
N ALA A 33 43.63 -13.60 -33.95
CA ALA A 33 44.28 -12.55 -33.18
C ALA A 33 45.71 -12.32 -33.69
N THR A 34 46.01 -11.09 -34.10
CA THR A 34 47.37 -10.64 -34.43
C THR A 34 48.32 -10.93 -33.25
N PRO A 35 49.57 -11.36 -33.50
CA PRO A 35 50.53 -11.65 -32.43
C PRO A 35 50.93 -10.34 -31.76
N GLY A 36 50.18 -9.96 -30.74
CA GLY A 36 50.23 -8.64 -30.12
C GLY A 36 48.86 -8.22 -29.59
N GLY A 37 48.30 -9.03 -28.69
CA GLY A 37 47.20 -8.75 -27.77
C GLY A 37 46.15 -7.70 -28.16
N SER A 38 44.94 -8.16 -28.48
CA SER A 38 43.74 -7.37 -28.20
C SER A 38 42.91 -8.12 -27.15
N THR A 39 42.85 -7.55 -25.95
CA THR A 39 41.94 -7.92 -24.86
C THR A 39 40.50 -7.51 -25.17
N ASP A 40 40.09 -7.56 -26.43
CA ASP A 40 38.82 -7.04 -26.89
C ASP A 40 37.75 -8.12 -26.80
N PHE A 41 36.60 -7.75 -26.24
CA PHE A 41 35.41 -8.60 -26.16
C PHE A 41 34.92 -9.08 -27.54
N ASN A 42 35.44 -8.51 -28.62
CA ASN A 42 35.19 -8.93 -30.00
C ASN A 42 35.61 -10.39 -30.27
N VAL A 43 36.58 -10.92 -29.50
CA VAL A 43 37.02 -12.33 -29.55
C VAL A 43 35.91 -13.31 -29.11
N LEU A 44 34.95 -12.83 -28.29
CA LEU A 44 33.85 -13.67 -27.75
C LEU A 44 32.58 -13.62 -28.60
N GLY A 45 32.53 -12.76 -29.62
CA GLY A 45 31.36 -12.53 -30.46
C GLY A 45 31.43 -13.18 -31.84
N ILE A 46 30.37 -13.01 -32.63
CA ILE A 46 30.29 -13.53 -34.00
C ILE A 46 31.35 -12.91 -34.94
N ALA A 47 31.90 -11.75 -34.56
CA ALA A 47 32.96 -11.04 -35.28
C ALA A 47 34.28 -11.83 -35.33
N ALA A 48 34.50 -12.78 -34.42
CA ALA A 48 35.68 -13.63 -34.41
C ALA A 48 35.64 -14.74 -35.48
N VAL A 49 34.47 -15.02 -36.08
CA VAL A 49 34.27 -16.11 -37.03
C VAL A 49 34.50 -15.60 -38.47
N PRO A 50 35.35 -16.26 -39.28
CA PRO A 50 35.60 -15.84 -40.65
C PRO A 50 34.35 -16.01 -41.53
N ALA A 51 34.19 -15.09 -42.49
CA ALA A 51 33.10 -15.14 -43.46
C ALA A 51 33.14 -16.47 -44.24
N ALA A 52 31.96 -17.07 -44.49
CA ALA A 52 31.77 -18.38 -45.14
C ALA A 52 32.18 -19.64 -44.34
N SER A 53 32.47 -19.54 -43.04
CA SER A 53 32.71 -20.72 -42.20
C SER A 53 31.42 -21.51 -41.90
N SER A 54 31.51 -22.84 -41.90
CA SER A 54 30.43 -23.75 -41.48
C SER A 54 30.03 -23.55 -40.01
N MET A 55 30.87 -22.90 -39.20
CA MET A 55 30.61 -22.61 -37.79
C MET A 55 29.54 -21.53 -37.57
N LEU A 56 29.23 -20.71 -38.58
CA LEU A 56 28.14 -19.74 -38.51
C LEU A 56 26.78 -20.45 -38.33
N TRP A 57 26.65 -21.69 -38.82
CA TRP A 57 25.45 -22.50 -38.61
C TRP A 57 25.20 -22.79 -37.13
N ALA A 58 26.23 -22.92 -36.29
CA ALA A 58 26.04 -23.12 -34.86
C ALA A 58 25.37 -21.91 -34.18
N HIS A 59 25.73 -20.70 -34.62
CA HIS A 59 25.08 -19.45 -34.19
C HIS A 59 23.64 -19.40 -34.70
N ALA A 60 23.38 -19.71 -35.97
CA ALA A 60 22.03 -19.74 -36.53
C ALA A 60 21.12 -20.74 -35.79
N VAL A 61 21.61 -21.96 -35.56
CA VAL A 61 20.90 -23.00 -34.81
C VAL A 61 20.64 -22.56 -33.37
N SER A 62 21.59 -21.90 -32.72
CA SER A 62 21.43 -21.40 -31.35
C SER A 62 20.26 -20.42 -31.22
N VAL A 63 20.06 -19.56 -32.22
CA VAL A 63 18.93 -18.62 -32.24
C VAL A 63 17.62 -19.39 -32.25
N TYR A 64 17.48 -20.39 -33.12
CA TYR A 64 16.27 -21.22 -33.17
C TYR A 64 16.03 -21.99 -31.87
N VAL A 65 17.08 -22.60 -31.30
CA VAL A 65 17.00 -23.33 -30.03
C VAL A 65 16.54 -22.40 -28.90
N PHE A 66 17.13 -21.20 -28.80
CA PHE A 66 16.74 -20.21 -27.78
C PHE A 66 15.32 -19.69 -27.98
N SER A 67 14.93 -19.35 -29.22
CA SER A 67 13.58 -18.87 -29.52
C SER A 67 12.52 -19.93 -29.23
N LEU A 68 12.74 -21.18 -29.65
CA LEU A 68 11.81 -22.28 -29.38
C LEU A 68 11.73 -22.60 -27.89
N SER A 69 12.87 -22.63 -27.19
CA SER A 69 12.92 -22.86 -25.73
C SER A 69 12.18 -21.78 -24.96
N LEU A 70 12.36 -20.52 -25.37
CA LEU A 70 11.66 -19.37 -24.79
C LEU A 70 10.15 -19.50 -25.03
N CYS A 71 9.72 -19.75 -26.27
CA CYS A 71 8.31 -19.93 -26.61
C CYS A 71 7.66 -21.07 -25.81
N TRP A 72 8.34 -22.22 -25.69
CA TRP A 72 7.90 -23.35 -24.89
C TRP A 72 7.74 -23.00 -23.41
N LEU A 73 8.74 -22.32 -22.84
CA LEU A 73 8.72 -21.91 -21.43
C LEU A 73 7.60 -20.89 -21.15
N LEU A 74 7.41 -19.92 -22.06
CA LEU A 74 6.31 -18.95 -21.98
C LEU A 74 4.97 -19.68 -22.06
N MET A 75 4.78 -20.58 -23.02
CA MET A 75 3.54 -21.34 -23.18
C MET A 75 3.20 -22.14 -21.93
N ASN A 76 4.18 -22.85 -21.35
CA ASN A 76 3.98 -23.61 -20.12
C ASN A 76 3.65 -22.71 -18.93
N SER A 77 4.35 -21.58 -18.79
CA SER A 77 4.05 -20.61 -17.72
C SER A 77 2.67 -19.98 -17.88
N TYR A 78 2.25 -19.72 -19.11
CA TYR A 78 0.94 -19.16 -19.44
C TYR A 78 -0.17 -20.17 -19.14
N ARG A 79 0.01 -21.45 -19.52
CA ARG A 79 -0.92 -22.54 -19.16
C ARG A 79 -1.10 -22.71 -17.66
N ARG A 80 -0.06 -22.47 -16.85
CA ARG A 80 -0.15 -22.49 -15.38
C ARG A 80 -0.80 -21.23 -14.82
N TYR A 81 -0.57 -20.08 -15.44
CA TYR A 81 -1.13 -18.80 -15.01
C TYR A 81 -2.63 -18.67 -15.28
N LEU A 82 -3.11 -19.18 -16.42
CA LEU A 82 -4.51 -19.13 -16.81
C LEU A 82 -5.51 -19.65 -15.75
N PRO A 83 -5.38 -20.87 -15.21
CA PRO A 83 -6.32 -21.37 -14.20
C PRO A 83 -6.28 -20.53 -12.91
N LEU A 84 -5.10 -20.03 -12.50
CA LEU A 84 -4.99 -19.13 -11.35
C LEU A 84 -5.72 -17.82 -11.61
N ARG A 85 -5.58 -17.27 -12.83
CA ARG A 85 -6.32 -16.08 -13.25
C ARG A 85 -7.81 -16.34 -13.27
N TYR A 86 -8.28 -17.48 -13.80
CA TYR A 86 -9.70 -17.81 -13.81
C TYR A 86 -10.26 -18.02 -12.41
N ALA A 87 -9.54 -18.71 -11.52
CA ALA A 87 -9.92 -18.87 -10.13
C ALA A 87 -10.03 -17.51 -9.42
N TYR A 88 -9.05 -16.62 -9.62
CA TYR A 88 -9.11 -15.25 -9.10
C TYR A 88 -10.31 -14.48 -9.69
N LEU A 89 -10.57 -14.61 -11.00
CA LEU A 89 -11.70 -14.02 -11.71
C LEU A 89 -13.06 -14.67 -11.42
N ALA A 90 -13.11 -15.77 -10.68
CA ALA A 90 -14.36 -16.35 -10.19
C ALA A 90 -14.78 -15.74 -8.84
N VAL A 91 -13.82 -15.29 -8.03
CA VAL A 91 -14.10 -14.72 -6.69
C VAL A 91 -14.84 -13.39 -6.83
N PRO A 92 -16.07 -13.23 -6.32
CA PRO A 92 -16.85 -12.01 -6.50
C PRO A 92 -16.15 -10.81 -5.86
N GLN A 93 -15.94 -9.76 -6.65
CA GLN A 93 -15.33 -8.50 -6.19
C GLN A 93 -16.29 -7.34 -6.51
N PRO A 94 -16.44 -6.36 -5.61
CA PRO A 94 -17.37 -5.25 -5.81
C PRO A 94 -17.04 -4.44 -7.07
N ALA A 95 -15.76 -4.39 -7.48
CA ALA A 95 -15.32 -3.72 -8.69
C ALA A 95 -15.90 -4.33 -9.98
N ARG A 96 -16.25 -5.63 -10.01
CA ARG A 96 -16.78 -6.31 -11.21
C ARG A 96 -18.22 -5.98 -11.53
N TYR A 97 -18.97 -5.55 -10.52
CA TYR A 97 -20.35 -5.10 -10.70
C TYR A 97 -20.40 -3.66 -11.19
N SER A 98 -19.27 -3.06 -11.51
CA SER A 98 -19.19 -1.62 -11.59
C SER A 98 -18.42 -1.19 -12.82
N CYS A 99 -18.98 -0.28 -13.61
CA CYS A 99 -18.30 0.28 -14.76
C CYS A 99 -18.09 1.79 -14.55
N VAL A 100 -17.00 2.29 -15.13
CA VAL A 100 -16.69 3.71 -15.15
C VAL A 100 -17.00 4.23 -16.55
N MET A 101 -17.95 5.15 -16.63
CA MET A 101 -18.26 5.85 -17.88
C MET A 101 -17.52 7.20 -17.85
N VAL A 102 -16.80 7.50 -18.92
CA VAL A 102 -16.05 8.75 -19.10
C VAL A 102 -16.71 9.54 -20.24
N ASN A 103 -16.44 10.85 -20.34
CA ASN A 103 -16.94 11.72 -21.41
C ASN A 103 -18.47 11.82 -21.48
N LEU A 104 -19.11 12.13 -20.35
CA LEU A 104 -20.54 12.38 -20.33
C LEU A 104 -20.90 13.71 -21.02
N PRO A 105 -22.05 13.77 -21.71
CA PRO A 105 -22.55 15.02 -22.24
C PRO A 105 -22.81 16.02 -21.09
N PRO A 106 -22.60 17.33 -21.32
CA PRO A 106 -22.75 18.35 -20.28
C PRO A 106 -24.21 18.53 -19.82
N THR A 107 -25.18 17.91 -20.50
CA THR A 107 -26.59 17.89 -20.13
C THR A 107 -26.87 17.02 -18.90
N VAL A 108 -25.96 16.11 -18.56
CA VAL A 108 -26.12 15.15 -17.45
C VAL A 108 -25.28 15.59 -16.27
N ILE A 109 -25.88 16.45 -15.44
CA ILE A 109 -25.23 17.10 -14.29
C ILE A 109 -25.60 16.44 -12.96
N ASP A 110 -26.79 15.82 -12.87
CA ASP A 110 -27.34 15.31 -11.62
C ASP A 110 -27.41 13.78 -11.62
N ASP A 111 -27.29 13.17 -10.43
CA ASP A 111 -27.37 11.70 -10.27
C ASP A 111 -28.71 11.15 -10.77
N THR A 112 -29.79 11.93 -10.69
CA THR A 112 -31.14 11.51 -11.14
C THR A 112 -31.27 11.49 -12.66
N SER A 113 -30.76 12.51 -13.36
CA SER A 113 -30.75 12.54 -14.83
C SER A 113 -29.80 11.48 -15.39
N LEU A 114 -28.71 11.24 -14.69
CA LEU A 114 -27.77 10.18 -14.98
C LEU A 114 -28.36 8.78 -14.79
N TYR A 115 -29.07 8.54 -13.69
CA TYR A 115 -29.77 7.28 -13.47
C TYR A 115 -30.80 7.03 -14.58
N LYS A 116 -31.54 8.06 -15.00
CA LYS A 116 -32.50 7.96 -16.12
C LYS A 116 -31.80 7.58 -17.43
N LEU A 117 -30.65 8.19 -17.73
CA LEU A 117 -29.85 7.82 -18.91
C LEU A 117 -29.31 6.39 -18.82
N ALA A 118 -28.75 6.00 -17.67
CA ALA A 118 -28.20 4.65 -17.50
C ALA A 118 -29.31 3.58 -17.59
N ASN A 119 -30.49 3.86 -17.03
CA ASN A 119 -31.64 2.97 -17.08
C ASN A 119 -32.31 2.96 -18.46
N SER A 120 -32.21 4.02 -19.27
CA SER A 120 -32.70 4.00 -20.65
C SER A 120 -31.80 3.17 -21.57
N LEU A 121 -30.48 3.14 -21.30
CA LEU A 121 -29.52 2.29 -22.01
C LEU A 121 -29.61 0.82 -21.57
N TYR A 122 -29.76 0.57 -20.26
CA TYR A 122 -29.77 -0.78 -19.67
C TYR A 122 -30.94 -0.96 -18.69
N PRO A 123 -32.17 -1.15 -19.21
CA PRO A 123 -33.37 -1.15 -18.39
C PRO A 123 -33.36 -2.27 -17.34
N GLY A 124 -33.55 -1.89 -16.07
CA GLY A 124 -33.68 -2.83 -14.94
C GLY A 124 -32.37 -3.50 -14.48
N GLN A 125 -31.25 -3.26 -15.17
CA GLN A 125 -29.94 -3.84 -14.83
C GLN A 125 -29.08 -2.94 -13.94
N VAL A 126 -29.33 -1.62 -13.96
CA VAL A 126 -28.60 -0.63 -13.16
C VAL A 126 -29.12 -0.65 -11.71
N HIS A 127 -28.22 -0.81 -10.76
CA HIS A 127 -28.50 -0.78 -9.33
C HIS A 127 -28.40 0.64 -8.76
N SER A 128 -27.25 1.30 -8.97
CA SER A 128 -26.99 2.63 -8.43
C SER A 128 -25.97 3.35 -9.31
N VAL A 129 -26.09 4.67 -9.39
CA VAL A 129 -25.14 5.50 -10.13
C VAL A 129 -24.59 6.59 -9.21
N CYS A 130 -23.31 6.91 -9.38
CA CYS A 130 -22.62 7.94 -8.62
C CYS A 130 -21.80 8.81 -9.57
N LEU A 131 -22.05 10.11 -9.56
CA LEU A 131 -21.28 11.09 -10.32
C LEU A 131 -19.98 11.45 -9.58
N PHE A 132 -18.84 11.37 -10.28
CA PHE A 132 -17.60 11.93 -9.77
C PHE A 132 -17.46 13.39 -10.22
N THR A 133 -17.45 14.29 -9.25
CA THR A 133 -17.13 15.70 -9.45
C THR A 133 -15.62 15.94 -9.31
N LYS A 134 -15.11 17.03 -9.89
CA LYS A 134 -13.70 17.43 -9.76
C LYS A 134 -13.41 17.83 -8.31
N THR A 135 -12.94 16.90 -7.50
CA THR A 135 -12.65 17.10 -6.07
C THR A 135 -11.23 17.62 -5.78
N GLY A 136 -10.45 18.02 -6.79
CA GLY A 136 -9.01 18.32 -6.62
C GLY A 136 -8.66 19.23 -5.45
N LYS A 137 -9.40 20.34 -5.25
CA LYS A 137 -9.19 21.26 -4.11
C LYS A 137 -9.57 20.67 -2.76
N VAL A 138 -10.60 19.81 -2.72
CA VAL A 138 -11.05 19.12 -1.51
C VAL A 138 -10.05 18.03 -1.15
N LEU A 139 -9.57 17.29 -2.15
CA LEU A 139 -8.61 16.21 -1.99
C LEU A 139 -7.28 16.75 -1.45
N SER A 140 -6.73 17.80 -2.05
CA SER A 140 -5.48 18.41 -1.56
C SER A 140 -5.61 18.94 -0.14
N ALA A 141 -6.71 19.61 0.20
CA ALA A 141 -6.97 20.06 1.57
C ALA A 141 -7.13 18.88 2.56
N PHE A 142 -7.67 17.74 2.10
CA PHE A 142 -7.79 16.53 2.91
C PHE A 142 -6.45 15.84 3.14
N GLU A 143 -5.60 15.77 2.11
CA GLU A 143 -4.23 15.27 2.23
C GLU A 143 -3.39 16.12 3.18
N GLU A 144 -3.46 17.45 3.06
CA GLU A 144 -2.85 18.39 4.01
C GLU A 144 -3.31 18.12 5.45
N ARG A 145 -4.62 17.92 5.64
CA ARG A 145 -5.20 17.57 6.94
C ARG A 145 -4.63 16.25 7.47
N GLN A 146 -4.56 15.20 6.66
CA GLN A 146 -4.02 13.91 7.08
C GLN A 146 -2.55 14.02 7.51
N ALA A 147 -1.75 14.77 6.75
CA ALA A 147 -0.36 15.03 7.09
C ALA A 147 -0.22 15.76 8.44
N LEU A 148 -1.10 16.74 8.72
CA LEU A 148 -1.12 17.42 10.02
C LEU A 148 -1.54 16.49 11.16
N VAL A 149 -2.55 15.65 10.95
CA VAL A 149 -3.00 14.67 11.94
C VAL A 149 -1.89 13.68 12.27
N GLN A 150 -1.14 13.19 11.27
CA GLN A 150 0.00 12.31 11.50
C GLN A 150 1.11 13.01 12.31
N LYS A 151 1.42 14.28 11.99
CA LYS A 151 2.38 15.09 12.76
C LYS A 151 1.94 15.28 14.20
N LEU A 152 0.67 15.62 14.44
CA LEU A 152 0.10 15.77 15.78
C LEU A 152 0.19 14.48 16.60
N LYS A 153 -0.13 13.33 15.99
CA LYS A 153 0.03 12.02 16.64
C LYS A 153 1.47 11.76 17.06
N GLY A 154 2.44 12.04 16.17
CA GLY A 154 3.87 11.89 16.48
C GLY A 154 4.33 12.80 17.62
N LEU A 155 3.88 14.06 17.66
CA LEU A 155 4.21 15.01 18.72
C LEU A 155 3.61 14.58 20.06
N ARG A 156 2.33 14.18 20.10
CA ARG A 156 1.69 13.70 21.32
C ARG A 156 2.37 12.45 21.88
N ALA A 157 2.70 11.48 21.01
CA ALA A 157 3.44 10.28 21.42
C ALA A 157 4.85 10.62 21.96
N THR A 158 5.51 11.63 21.39
CA THR A 158 6.82 12.08 21.89
C THR A 158 6.70 12.78 23.24
N ASN A 159 5.69 13.63 23.41
CA ASN A 159 5.41 14.30 24.68
C ASN A 159 5.08 13.27 25.77
N GLU A 160 4.22 12.29 25.49
CA GLU A 160 3.86 11.21 26.42
C GLU A 160 5.10 10.43 26.89
N LYS A 161 6.01 10.07 25.98
CA LYS A 161 7.29 9.43 26.34
C LYS A 161 8.15 10.31 27.24
N ARG A 162 8.23 11.63 26.96
CA ARG A 162 8.97 12.58 27.79
C ARG A 162 8.38 12.69 29.18
N PHE A 163 7.06 12.76 29.31
CA PHE A 163 6.37 12.78 30.59
C PHE A 163 6.64 11.52 31.41
N HIS A 164 6.60 10.33 30.79
CA HIS A 164 6.95 9.09 31.47
C HIS A 164 8.38 9.08 32.01
N VAL A 165 9.36 9.52 31.22
CA VAL A 165 10.77 9.59 31.66
C VAL A 165 10.96 10.60 32.79
N SER A 166 10.35 11.79 32.69
CA SER A 166 10.42 12.80 33.75
C SER A 166 9.79 12.31 35.06
N ARG A 167 8.67 11.58 34.98
CA ARG A 167 8.01 10.99 36.15
C ARG A 167 8.89 9.94 36.84
N ILE A 168 9.57 9.08 36.07
CA ILE A 168 10.52 8.09 36.61
C ILE A 168 11.69 8.78 37.32
N ARG A 169 12.25 9.84 36.73
CA ARG A 169 13.35 10.61 37.35
C ARG A 169 12.92 11.29 38.64
N ALA A 170 11.77 11.95 38.65
CA ALA A 170 11.23 12.59 39.86
C ALA A 170 11.01 11.59 41.01
N GLN A 171 10.57 10.36 40.69
CA GLN A 171 10.40 9.31 41.69
C GLN A 171 11.75 8.79 42.21
N GLN A 172 12.78 8.68 41.36
CA GLN A 172 14.14 8.31 41.77
C GLN A 172 14.78 9.38 42.67
N ASP A 173 14.64 10.66 42.35
CA ASP A 173 15.17 11.76 43.16
C ASP A 173 14.53 11.82 44.56
N PHE A 174 13.23 11.55 44.66
CA PHE A 174 12.54 11.43 45.96
C PHE A 174 13.10 10.26 46.80
N SER A 175 13.43 9.13 46.16
CA SER A 175 14.03 7.98 46.84
C SER A 175 15.51 8.19 47.23
N GLY A 176 16.22 9.07 46.53
CA GLY A 176 17.61 9.46 46.83
C GLY A 176 17.72 10.48 47.97
N GLY A 177 16.78 11.42 48.07
CA GLY A 177 16.74 12.43 49.15
C GLY A 177 16.55 11.85 50.55
N LEU A 178 15.82 10.74 50.68
CA LEU A 178 15.65 10.02 51.96
C LEU A 178 16.88 9.20 52.38
N ARG A 179 17.88 8.99 51.50
CA ARG A 179 19.15 8.33 51.86
C ARG A 179 20.27 9.30 52.23
N GLY A 180 20.07 10.61 52.03
CA GLY A 180 21.07 11.65 52.30
C GLY A 180 21.25 11.99 53.79
N THR A 181 20.25 11.74 54.64
CA THR A 181 20.33 12.05 56.08
C THR A 181 20.46 10.82 56.99
N CYS A 182 20.25 9.59 56.48
CA CYS A 182 20.46 8.36 57.26
C CYS A 182 21.78 7.63 56.97
N ARG A 183 22.62 8.11 56.05
CA ARG A 183 23.92 7.46 55.76
C ARG A 183 25.01 7.73 56.82
N TRP A 184 24.78 8.67 57.73
CA TRP A 184 25.69 8.91 58.87
C TRP A 184 25.41 8.02 60.10
N LEU A 185 24.27 7.32 60.17
CA LEU A 185 23.91 6.54 61.38
C LEU A 185 23.87 5.02 61.18
N PHE A 186 23.96 4.50 59.95
CA PHE A 186 23.87 3.05 59.71
C PHE A 186 25.18 2.34 59.33
N PHE A 187 26.30 3.05 59.22
CA PHE A 187 27.59 2.42 58.88
C PHE A 187 28.38 1.86 60.07
N ASN A 188 27.84 1.92 61.30
CA ASN A 188 28.53 1.44 62.51
C ASN A 188 27.88 0.24 63.21
N CYS A 189 26.87 -0.43 62.62
CA CYS A 189 26.14 -1.51 63.30
C CYS A 189 26.13 -2.87 62.58
N CYS A 190 26.85 -3.05 61.47
CA CYS A 190 26.87 -4.33 60.76
C CYS A 190 28.27 -4.79 60.37
N ALA A 191 29.20 -4.71 61.33
CA ALA A 191 30.52 -5.33 61.22
C ALA A 191 30.74 -6.38 62.33
N ARG A 192 29.75 -7.25 62.62
CA ARG A 192 30.03 -8.42 63.46
C ARG A 192 28.97 -9.54 63.43
N THR A 193 28.82 -10.25 62.31
CA THR A 193 28.42 -11.68 62.35
C THR A 193 28.66 -12.34 60.99
N ARG A 194 29.71 -13.16 60.91
CA ARG A 194 29.69 -14.61 60.65
C ARG A 194 29.13 -14.96 59.25
N TYR A 195 29.98 -15.29 58.27
CA TYR A 195 30.64 -16.59 58.13
C TYR A 195 29.77 -17.75 58.65
N LEU A 196 29.10 -18.45 57.75
CA LEU A 196 29.19 -19.91 57.57
C LEU A 196 28.05 -20.42 56.67
N PHE A 197 28.41 -21.35 55.78
CA PHE A 197 27.59 -22.13 54.82
C PHE A 197 27.16 -21.40 53.54
N GLY A 198 27.45 -21.86 52.31
CA GLY A 198 27.99 -23.13 51.86
C GLY A 198 27.04 -23.84 50.88
N VAL A 199 27.43 -23.84 49.60
CA VAL A 199 27.11 -24.80 48.52
C VAL A 199 25.74 -24.70 47.81
N GLY A 200 25.78 -24.57 46.48
CA GLY A 200 24.66 -24.43 45.52
C GLY A 200 24.03 -25.77 45.08
N PRO A 201 23.56 -25.99 43.82
CA PRO A 201 23.37 -25.10 42.66
C PRO A 201 21.89 -25.09 42.13
N PRO A 202 21.56 -24.45 40.99
CA PRO A 202 20.17 -24.12 40.63
C PRO A 202 19.49 -25.16 39.72
N VAL A 203 18.17 -25.35 39.93
CA VAL A 203 17.28 -26.08 39.02
C VAL A 203 16.63 -25.09 38.04
N ARG A 204 16.67 -25.45 36.76
CA ARG A 204 16.19 -24.69 35.60
C ARG A 204 14.95 -25.39 35.01
N GLN A 205 13.78 -24.75 35.04
CA GLN A 205 12.62 -25.05 34.19
C GLN A 205 11.89 -23.72 33.91
N VAL A 206 11.82 -23.22 32.67
CA VAL A 206 10.94 -23.56 31.53
C VAL A 206 9.54 -22.92 31.63
N SER A 207 9.14 -22.29 30.52
CA SER A 207 7.80 -21.82 30.10
C SER A 207 7.25 -20.58 30.83
N GLY A 208 6.47 -19.69 30.21
CA GLY A 208 5.86 -19.73 28.89
C GLY A 208 5.48 -18.31 28.47
N ILE A 209 5.37 -18.15 27.16
CA ILE A 209 4.87 -16.95 26.49
C ILE A 209 3.35 -16.98 26.61
N GLU A 210 2.77 -16.04 27.36
CA GLU A 210 1.33 -15.78 27.33
C GLU A 210 1.07 -14.36 26.78
N THR A 211 0.24 -14.33 25.74
CA THR A 211 -0.33 -13.14 25.12
C THR A 211 -1.39 -12.50 26.02
N PRO A 212 -1.49 -11.17 26.14
CA PRO A 212 -2.58 -10.56 26.90
C PRO A 212 -3.87 -10.50 26.07
N ARG A 213 -4.85 -11.27 26.54
CA ARG A 213 -6.26 -11.25 26.16
C ARG A 213 -6.92 -10.00 26.77
N MET A 214 -7.46 -9.10 25.94
CA MET A 214 -8.26 -7.96 26.40
C MET A 214 -9.51 -8.46 27.15
N ARG A 215 -9.59 -8.18 28.45
CA ARG A 215 -10.78 -8.37 29.28
C ARG A 215 -11.38 -6.99 29.57
N ARG A 216 -12.58 -6.73 29.04
CA ARG A 216 -13.45 -5.66 29.51
C ARG A 216 -13.99 -6.05 30.88
N SER A 217 -13.85 -5.17 31.87
CA SER A 217 -14.65 -5.24 33.09
C SER A 217 -15.15 -3.84 33.45
N SER A 218 -16.47 -3.72 33.41
CA SER A 218 -17.29 -2.67 33.99
C SER A 218 -17.50 -2.92 35.48
N THR A 219 -17.31 -1.90 36.32
CA THR A 219 -17.85 -1.73 37.69
C THR A 219 -17.53 -0.28 38.06
N ARG A 220 -18.45 0.69 38.08
CA ARG A 220 -19.57 0.96 39.02
C ARG A 220 -19.14 1.01 40.50
N ASP A 221 -19.00 2.26 40.95
CA ASP A 221 -19.10 2.88 42.27
C ASP A 221 -19.23 2.02 43.53
N SER A 222 -18.41 2.36 44.54
CA SER A 222 -18.85 2.62 45.91
C SER A 222 -17.78 3.45 46.63
N GLY A 223 -18.21 4.57 47.21
CA GLY A 223 -17.35 5.49 47.94
C GLY A 223 -16.96 5.00 49.34
N ALA A 224 -15.74 5.35 49.73
CA ALA A 224 -15.33 5.52 51.11
C ALA A 224 -14.27 6.63 51.12
N HIS A 225 -14.60 7.75 51.77
CA HIS A 225 -13.68 8.86 51.99
C HIS A 225 -12.75 8.50 53.15
N GLU A 226 -11.49 8.19 52.84
CA GLU A 226 -10.40 8.16 53.81
C GLU A 226 -9.51 9.38 53.56
N ALA A 227 -9.57 10.34 54.48
CA ALA A 227 -8.82 11.59 54.43
C ALA A 227 -7.35 11.33 54.79
N VAL A 228 -6.58 10.89 53.79
CA VAL A 228 -5.11 10.89 53.88
C VAL A 228 -4.62 12.32 53.72
N ASN A 229 -4.04 12.85 54.79
CA ASN A 229 -3.43 14.17 54.84
C ASN A 229 -2.12 14.15 54.04
N VAL A 230 -2.21 14.41 52.73
CA VAL A 230 -1.06 14.53 51.83
C VAL A 230 -0.42 15.91 52.03
N PRO A 231 0.89 16.01 52.28
CA PRO A 231 1.56 17.30 52.44
C PRO A 231 1.42 18.13 51.16
N SER A 232 0.66 19.22 51.30
CA SER A 232 0.34 20.23 50.29
C SER A 232 1.54 21.13 49.99
N SER A 233 2.60 20.54 49.42
CA SER A 233 3.73 21.29 48.84
C SER A 233 4.52 20.42 47.87
N THR A 234 3.83 19.75 46.95
CA THR A 234 4.47 19.39 45.68
C THR A 234 4.16 20.51 44.72
N ARG A 235 5.12 21.41 44.56
CA ARG A 235 5.15 22.44 43.51
C ARG A 235 4.86 21.70 42.19
N MET A 236 3.62 21.78 41.70
CA MET A 236 3.26 21.24 40.38
C MET A 236 4.19 21.99 39.42
N VAL A 237 5.21 21.29 38.92
CA VAL A 237 6.06 21.81 37.87
C VAL A 237 5.11 22.14 36.73
N ASP A 238 5.01 23.42 36.37
CA ASP A 238 4.11 23.88 35.33
C ASP A 238 4.36 23.03 34.07
N ASP A 239 3.36 22.18 33.79
CA ASP A 239 3.35 21.10 32.79
C ASP A 239 3.57 21.62 31.35
N GLU A 240 3.50 22.95 31.20
CA GLU A 240 3.73 23.68 29.96
C GLU A 240 5.21 23.69 29.53
N THR A 241 6.17 23.56 30.45
CA THR A 241 7.60 23.70 30.12
C THR A 241 8.22 22.46 29.42
N VAL A 242 7.55 21.30 29.48
CA VAL A 242 8.10 20.02 28.97
C VAL A 242 7.68 19.72 27.52
N ARG A 243 6.71 20.47 26.99
CA ARG A 243 6.12 20.20 25.66
C ARG A 243 7.05 20.63 24.54
N ALA A 244 7.04 19.88 23.44
CA ALA A 244 7.81 20.23 22.26
C ALA A 244 7.41 21.63 21.75
N GLN A 245 8.37 22.55 21.69
CA GLN A 245 8.17 23.89 21.15
C GLN A 245 8.52 23.91 19.67
N THR A 246 7.74 24.63 18.86
CA THR A 246 8.05 24.87 17.44
C THR A 246 8.12 26.36 17.13
N PHE A 247 8.98 26.73 16.20
CA PHE A 247 9.03 28.08 15.65
C PHE A 247 7.98 28.26 14.56
N VAL A 248 7.35 29.44 14.52
CA VAL A 248 6.42 29.80 13.44
C VAL A 248 7.22 30.23 12.20
N PRO A 249 6.88 29.77 10.98
CA PRO A 249 7.78 29.89 9.82
C PRO A 249 7.90 31.29 9.20
N TRP A 250 7.39 32.35 9.82
CA TRP A 250 7.28 33.65 9.14
C TRP A 250 8.63 34.33 8.95
N TRP A 251 9.54 34.30 9.93
CA TRP A 251 10.98 34.57 9.81
C TRP A 251 11.60 33.91 11.04
N ASN A 252 12.27 32.76 10.87
CA ASN A 252 12.63 31.80 11.93
C ASN A 252 13.44 32.35 13.12
N PHE A 253 13.85 33.61 13.10
CA PHE A 253 14.74 34.18 14.12
C PHE A 253 14.02 35.01 15.20
N PHE A 254 12.85 35.59 14.91
CA PHE A 254 12.20 36.54 15.83
C PHE A 254 10.80 36.14 16.30
N SER A 255 10.32 34.95 15.95
CA SER A 255 8.98 34.52 16.38
C SER A 255 9.02 33.91 17.79
N PRO A 256 8.07 34.27 18.68
CA PRO A 256 7.95 33.63 19.99
C PRO A 256 7.72 32.13 19.84
N ARG A 257 8.39 31.34 20.69
CA ARG A 257 8.19 29.88 20.76
C ARG A 257 6.76 29.60 21.21
N ARG A 258 6.05 28.76 20.46
CA ARG A 258 4.70 28.30 20.81
C ARG A 258 4.71 26.78 21.02
N ASP A 259 3.77 26.28 21.84
CA ASP A 259 3.52 24.86 21.96
C ASP A 259 3.19 24.29 20.56
N ALA A 260 3.97 23.30 20.13
CA ALA A 260 3.79 22.68 18.84
C ALA A 260 2.40 22.05 18.70
N VAL A 261 1.88 21.49 19.80
CA VAL A 261 0.56 20.83 19.81
C VAL A 261 -0.52 21.85 19.52
N GLU A 262 -0.56 22.95 20.26
CA GLU A 262 -1.54 24.02 20.09
C GLU A 262 -1.43 24.67 18.69
N TYR A 263 -0.21 24.91 18.22
CA TYR A 263 0.03 25.46 16.87
C TYR A 263 -0.58 24.59 15.77
N PHE A 264 -0.31 23.28 15.79
CA PHE A 264 -0.83 22.37 14.79
C PHE A 264 -2.33 22.10 14.94
N GLU A 265 -2.88 22.13 16.16
CA GLU A 265 -4.31 22.07 16.41
C GLU A 265 -5.04 23.27 15.81
N GLY A 266 -4.53 24.49 16.03
CA GLY A 266 -5.08 25.70 15.41
C GLY A 266 -5.03 25.64 13.89
N LYS A 267 -3.95 25.10 13.31
CA LYS A 267 -3.83 24.89 11.85
C LYS A 267 -4.82 23.84 11.35
N LEU A 268 -5.02 22.76 12.11
CA LEU A 268 -5.99 21.72 11.78
C LEU A 268 -7.42 22.27 11.77
N GLN A 269 -7.81 23.08 12.77
CA GLN A 269 -9.12 23.72 12.81
C GLN A 269 -9.35 24.65 11.60
N LYS A 270 -8.33 25.41 11.18
CA LYS A 270 -8.41 26.24 9.96
C LYS A 270 -8.64 25.39 8.71
N LEU A 271 -7.96 24.25 8.58
CA LEU A 271 -8.18 23.32 7.47
C LEU A 271 -9.55 22.65 7.53
N ASP A 272 -10.04 22.29 8.71
CA ASP A 272 -11.38 21.70 8.88
C ASP A 272 -12.47 22.69 8.46
N ARG A 273 -12.35 23.97 8.83
CA ARG A 273 -13.23 25.05 8.33
C ARG A 273 -13.14 25.19 6.81
N LYS A 274 -11.94 25.18 6.24
CA LYS A 274 -11.72 25.23 4.79
C LYS A 274 -12.36 24.03 4.08
N LEU A 275 -12.27 22.83 4.64
CA LEU A 275 -12.88 21.62 4.09
C LEU A 275 -14.41 21.69 4.16
N LEU A 276 -14.99 22.16 5.27
CA LEU A 276 -16.43 22.38 5.39
C LEU A 276 -16.92 23.40 4.36
N TYR A 277 -16.19 24.50 4.20
CA TYR A 277 -16.47 25.50 3.18
C TYR A 277 -16.40 24.91 1.76
N LEU A 278 -15.32 24.19 1.43
CA LEU A 278 -15.17 23.57 0.11
C LEU A 278 -16.23 22.50 -0.18
N ARG A 279 -16.73 21.81 0.85
CA ARG A 279 -17.84 20.86 0.73
C ARG A 279 -19.17 21.59 0.53
N ALA A 280 -19.40 22.69 1.24
CA ALA A 280 -20.63 23.47 1.16
C ALA A 280 -20.78 24.22 -0.17
N VAL A 281 -19.69 24.82 -0.67
CA VAL A 281 -19.68 25.56 -1.95
C VAL A 281 -19.96 24.63 -3.14
N GLY A 282 -19.76 23.32 -2.97
CA GLY A 282 -19.85 22.35 -4.05
C GLY A 282 -18.67 22.54 -5.01
N THR A 283 -17.89 21.48 -5.23
CA THR A 283 -16.92 21.52 -6.32
C THR A 283 -17.66 21.60 -7.65
N SER A 284 -17.10 22.32 -8.63
CA SER A 284 -17.66 22.46 -9.97
C SER A 284 -18.17 21.11 -10.47
N ARG A 285 -19.48 21.01 -10.74
CA ARG A 285 -20.20 19.78 -11.16
C ARG A 285 -19.87 19.35 -12.59
N LEU A 286 -18.66 19.60 -13.05
CA LEU A 286 -18.24 19.08 -14.34
C LEU A 286 -18.08 17.56 -14.19
N PRO A 287 -18.86 16.76 -14.93
CA PRO A 287 -18.84 15.31 -14.82
C PRO A 287 -17.47 14.82 -15.30
N ALA A 288 -16.62 14.34 -14.40
CA ALA A 288 -15.31 13.81 -14.77
C ALA A 288 -15.41 12.33 -15.15
N ALA A 289 -16.19 11.58 -14.37
CA ALA A 289 -16.47 10.18 -14.60
C ALA A 289 -17.77 9.79 -13.86
N VAL A 290 -18.36 8.68 -14.27
CA VAL A 290 -19.54 8.11 -13.63
C VAL A 290 -19.25 6.70 -13.21
N TRP A 291 -19.62 6.37 -11.98
CA TRP A 291 -19.66 5.00 -11.51
C TRP A 291 -21.08 4.47 -11.65
N SER A 292 -21.31 3.48 -12.52
CA SER A 292 -22.57 2.74 -12.49
C SER A 292 -22.33 1.35 -11.93
N ARG A 293 -23.18 0.93 -10.98
CA ARG A 293 -23.21 -0.42 -10.44
C ARG A 293 -24.37 -1.18 -11.07
N PHE A 294 -24.11 -2.39 -11.53
CA PHE A 294 -25.08 -3.31 -12.12
C PHE A 294 -25.47 -4.39 -11.12
N LYS A 295 -26.66 -4.95 -11.30
CA LYS A 295 -27.17 -6.07 -10.50
C LYS A 295 -26.44 -7.39 -10.77
N SER A 296 -25.85 -7.54 -11.96
CA SER A 296 -25.11 -8.75 -12.39
C SER A 296 -23.76 -8.37 -13.01
N THR A 297 -22.77 -9.25 -12.87
CA THR A 297 -21.47 -9.13 -13.54
C THR A 297 -21.59 -9.26 -15.06
N SER A 298 -22.52 -10.10 -15.55
CA SER A 298 -22.76 -10.24 -16.99
C SER A 298 -23.23 -8.93 -17.61
N ALA A 299 -24.22 -8.28 -16.98
CA ALA A 299 -24.73 -6.98 -17.41
C ALA A 299 -23.63 -5.89 -17.42
N GLY A 300 -22.78 -5.86 -16.39
CA GLY A 300 -21.65 -4.94 -16.35
C GLY A 300 -20.63 -5.17 -17.47
N ASN A 301 -20.30 -6.44 -17.75
CA ASN A 301 -19.39 -6.80 -18.84
C ASN A 301 -19.99 -6.50 -20.22
N ASP A 302 -21.27 -6.83 -20.43
CA ASP A 302 -21.98 -6.54 -21.67
C ASP A 302 -22.03 -5.03 -21.93
N ALA A 303 -22.31 -4.24 -20.89
CA ALA A 303 -22.28 -2.79 -20.98
C ALA A 303 -20.89 -2.25 -21.32
N LEU A 304 -19.84 -2.81 -20.72
CA LEU A 304 -18.45 -2.41 -20.96
C LEU A 304 -18.02 -2.72 -22.40
N LEU A 305 -18.39 -3.90 -22.91
CA LEU A 305 -18.12 -4.30 -24.30
C LEU A 305 -18.95 -3.51 -25.32
N ALA A 306 -20.21 -3.17 -24.99
CA ALA A 306 -21.07 -2.38 -25.87
C ALA A 306 -20.61 -0.91 -25.99
N LEU A 307 -20.00 -0.38 -24.92
CA LEU A 307 -19.53 1.01 -24.86
C LEU A 307 -18.10 1.20 -25.39
N SER A 308 -17.27 0.16 -25.44
CA SER A 308 -15.83 0.30 -25.77
C SER A 308 -15.47 0.73 -27.20
N PRO A 309 -16.26 0.49 -28.27
CA PRO A 309 -15.86 0.92 -29.63
C PRO A 309 -16.65 2.12 -30.18
N ARG A 310 -17.70 2.61 -29.49
CA ARG A 310 -18.70 3.49 -30.12
C ARG A 310 -18.60 4.97 -29.74
N TRP A 311 -17.73 5.34 -28.80
CA TRP A 311 -17.64 6.72 -28.30
C TRP A 311 -16.52 7.56 -28.93
N ASP A 312 -15.61 6.96 -29.70
CA ASP A 312 -14.35 7.61 -30.07
C ASP A 312 -14.39 8.49 -31.34
N ALA A 313 -15.50 8.69 -32.07
CA ALA A 313 -15.38 9.53 -33.29
C ALA A 313 -16.61 10.26 -33.86
N THR A 314 -17.87 9.89 -33.60
CA THR A 314 -18.95 10.31 -34.54
C THR A 314 -20.12 11.10 -33.97
N ASN A 315 -20.19 11.39 -32.67
CA ASN A 315 -21.41 11.98 -32.07
C ASN A 315 -21.26 13.39 -31.48
N ALA A 316 -20.26 14.17 -31.90
CA ALA A 316 -20.25 15.60 -31.61
C ALA A 316 -21.32 16.39 -32.39
N THR A 317 -21.94 15.82 -33.45
CA THR A 317 -22.91 16.56 -34.28
C THR A 317 -24.15 15.80 -34.76
N GLY A 318 -24.27 14.47 -34.59
CA GLY A 318 -25.33 13.68 -35.26
C GLY A 318 -26.34 12.92 -34.40
N ALA A 319 -26.19 12.86 -33.07
CA ALA A 319 -26.90 11.85 -32.25
C ALA A 319 -28.30 12.24 -31.74
N ALA A 320 -28.91 13.33 -32.22
CA ALA A 320 -30.29 13.68 -31.85
C ALA A 320 -31.36 12.87 -32.62
N ALA A 321 -30.97 12.10 -33.66
CA ALA A 321 -31.94 11.55 -34.63
C ALA A 321 -32.21 10.03 -34.53
N ARG A 322 -31.63 9.28 -33.58
CA ARG A 322 -31.87 7.82 -33.47
C ARG A 322 -32.03 7.34 -32.03
N VAL A 323 -33.05 7.88 -31.34
CA VAL A 323 -33.63 7.29 -30.13
C VAL A 323 -34.91 6.57 -30.58
N GLY A 324 -34.84 5.27 -30.89
CA GLY A 324 -36.05 4.58 -31.35
C GLY A 324 -35.97 3.07 -31.60
N THR A 325 -34.80 2.46 -31.71
CA THR A 325 -34.72 1.00 -31.88
C THR A 325 -34.44 0.32 -30.54
N PRO A 326 -35.41 -0.39 -29.93
CA PRO A 326 -35.17 -1.20 -28.75
C PRO A 326 -34.17 -2.32 -29.09
N MET A 327 -33.21 -2.55 -28.19
CA MET A 327 -32.30 -3.69 -28.27
C MET A 327 -33.12 -5.00 -28.29
N PRO A 328 -32.80 -5.97 -29.16
CA PRO A 328 -33.44 -7.28 -29.09
C PRO A 328 -33.11 -7.93 -27.75
N VAL A 329 -34.15 -8.17 -26.96
CA VAL A 329 -34.06 -8.94 -25.72
C VAL A 329 -33.61 -10.34 -26.10
N ARG A 330 -32.34 -10.67 -25.81
CA ARG A 330 -31.79 -12.01 -26.03
C ARG A 330 -32.41 -12.95 -24.99
N GLY A 331 -33.48 -13.63 -25.40
CA GLY A 331 -34.20 -14.60 -24.58
C GLY A 331 -33.27 -15.72 -24.10
N ASN A 332 -33.40 -16.06 -22.82
CA ASN A 332 -32.69 -17.15 -22.17
C ASN A 332 -33.05 -18.50 -22.81
N ALA A 333 -32.28 -18.94 -23.81
CA ALA A 333 -32.28 -20.31 -24.30
C ALA A 333 -31.47 -21.20 -23.35
N ALA A 334 -32.05 -21.51 -22.19
CA ALA A 334 -31.50 -22.48 -21.25
C ALA A 334 -32.63 -23.32 -20.65
N SER A 335 -33.17 -24.29 -21.38
CA SER A 335 -33.94 -25.43 -20.82
C SER A 335 -34.41 -26.45 -21.88
N THR A 336 -33.54 -26.97 -22.76
CA THR A 336 -33.92 -28.19 -23.53
C THR A 336 -32.69 -29.00 -23.96
N ALA A 337 -32.01 -29.62 -23.00
CA ALA A 337 -31.03 -30.67 -23.30
C ALA A 337 -30.92 -31.62 -22.09
N ARG A 338 -31.98 -32.38 -21.83
CA ARG A 338 -31.93 -33.53 -20.92
C ARG A 338 -33.02 -34.53 -21.28
N SER A 339 -32.77 -35.34 -22.31
CA SER A 339 -33.44 -36.63 -22.57
C SER A 339 -32.93 -37.16 -23.91
N MET A 340 -31.93 -38.04 -23.89
CA MET A 340 -31.69 -39.14 -24.86
C MET A 340 -30.28 -39.70 -24.66
N VAL A 341 -30.12 -40.56 -23.65
CA VAL A 341 -29.20 -41.70 -23.69
C VAL A 341 -29.89 -42.81 -22.91
N SER A 342 -30.52 -43.72 -23.65
CA SER A 342 -30.92 -45.07 -23.26
C SER A 342 -30.71 -45.94 -24.48
#